data_AF-A0A2J7ZRZ6-F1
#
_entry.id   AF-A0A2J7ZRZ6-F1
#
_cell.length_a   1.000
_cell.length_b   1.000
_cell.length_c   1.000
_cell.angle_alpha   90.00
_cell.angle_beta   90.00
_cell.angle_gamma   90.00
#
_symmetry.space_group_name_H-M   'P 1'
#
loop_
_entity.id
_entity.type
_entity.pdbx_description
1 polymer ?
#
loop_
_entity_poly.entity_id
_entity_poly.type
_entity_poly.pdbx_seq_one_letter_code
_entity_poly.pdbx_strand_id
1 'polypeptide(L)' 'VHVDARSGMLGWWDAHRACPVSPVDKSSEHMATIKIPYACKLLFQELQSMNIIPRLRLADL' A
#
# COMPACT_ATOMS: atom_id res chain seq x y z
N VAL A 1 6.93 -3.00 -1.45
CA VAL A 1 5.91 -2.04 -0.97
C VAL A 1 4.64 -2.82 -0.71
N HIS A 2 3.97 -2.61 0.42
CA HIS A 2 2.74 -3.33 0.75
C HIS A 2 1.53 -2.51 0.28
N VAL A 3 0.63 -3.15 -0.43
CA VAL A 3 -0.57 -2.53 -0.99
C VAL A 3 -1.75 -3.43 -0.68
N ASP A 4 -2.85 -2.81 -0.29
CA ASP A 4 -4.12 -3.47 -0.09
C ASP A 4 -4.78 -3.80 -1.43
N ALA A 5 -5.00 -5.08 -1.71
CA ALA A 5 -5.66 -5.54 -2.93
C ALA A 5 -7.11 -5.06 -3.03
N ARG A 6 -7.77 -4.77 -1.90
CA ARG A 6 -9.17 -4.37 -1.85
C ARG A 6 -9.33 -2.86 -1.96
N SER A 7 -8.59 -2.10 -1.16
CA SER A 7 -8.71 -0.64 -1.13
C SER A 7 -7.82 0.06 -2.17
N GLY A 8 -6.72 -0.58 -2.57
CA GLY A 8 -5.66 0.00 -3.41
C GLY A 8 -4.72 0.93 -2.65
N MET A 9 -4.80 0.96 -1.31
CA MET A 9 -4.00 1.84 -0.46
C MET A 9 -2.66 1.23 -0.08
N LEU A 10 -1.68 2.09 0.15
CA LEU A 10 -0.36 1.71 0.68
C LEU A 10 -0.49 1.35 2.16
N GLY A 11 -0.05 0.13 2.50
CA GLY A 11 0.06 -0.37 3.87
C GLY A 11 1.44 -0.14 4.49
N TRP A 12 1.57 -0.45 5.77
CA TRP A 12 2.86 -0.45 6.47
C TRP A 12 3.22 -1.86 6.95
N TRP A 13 4.49 -2.06 7.26
CA TRP A 13 4.96 -3.28 7.90
C TRP A 13 4.93 -3.12 9.43
N ASP A 14 4.18 -3.97 10.12
CA ASP A 14 4.20 -4.04 11.58
C ASP A 14 5.28 -5.04 12.03
N ALA A 15 6.33 -4.52 12.66
CA ALA A 15 7.45 -5.33 13.14
C ALA A 15 7.09 -6.19 14.36
N HIS A 16 6.13 -5.79 15.21
CA HIS A 16 5.73 -6.56 16.39
C HIS A 16 4.94 -7.81 16.00
N ARG A 17 4.13 -7.71 14.95
CA ARG A 17 3.30 -8.82 14.44
C ARG A 17 3.94 -9.56 13.26
N ALA A 18 5.08 -9.04 12.76
CA ALA A 18 5.76 -9.51 11.56
C ALA A 18 4.82 -9.65 10.35
N CYS A 19 3.92 -8.68 10.15
CA CYS A 19 2.94 -8.72 9.09
C CYS A 19 2.65 -7.33 8.49
N PRO A 20 2.27 -7.25 7.20
CA PRO A 20 1.82 -6.00 6.61
C PRO A 20 0.38 -5.68 7.04
N VAL A 21 0.06 -4.40 7.24
CA VAL A 21 -1.25 -3.97 7.75
C VAL A 21 -1.85 -2.89 6.85
N SER A 22 -3.15 -3.04 6.54
CA SER A 22 -3.95 -2.03 5.81
C SER A 22 -4.25 -0.81 6.68
N PRO A 23 -4.19 0.43 6.15
CA PRO A 23 -4.69 1.61 6.83
C PRO A 23 -6.21 1.67 6.95
N VAL A 24 -6.94 0.91 6.11
CA VAL A 24 -8.42 0.92 6.09
C VAL A 24 -8.97 -0.06 7.11
N ASP A 25 -8.58 -1.32 6.99
CA ASP A 25 -9.21 -2.42 7.72
C ASP A 25 -8.38 -2.85 8.94
N LYS A 26 -7.15 -2.33 9.08
CA LYS A 26 -6.14 -2.77 10.07
C LYS A 26 -5.87 -4.28 10.07
N SER A 27 -6.15 -4.93 8.94
CA SER A 27 -5.94 -6.36 8.69
C SER A 27 -4.78 -6.58 7.72
N SER A 28 -4.19 -7.77 7.78
CA SER A 28 -3.15 -8.27 6.87
C SER A 28 -3.70 -9.14 5.73
N GLU A 29 -5.00 -9.48 5.76
CA GLU A 29 -5.61 -10.52 4.91
C GLU A 29 -5.47 -10.26 3.41
N HIS A 30 -5.64 -9.00 2.97
CA HIS A 30 -5.61 -8.63 1.55
C HIS A 30 -4.35 -7.85 1.16
N MET A 31 -3.27 -7.99 1.93
CA MET A 31 -2.01 -7.30 1.62
C MET A 31 -1.24 -8.04 0.52
N ALA A 32 -0.90 -7.30 -0.53
CA ALA A 32 0.01 -7.73 -1.57
C ALA A 32 1.34 -6.99 -1.46
N THR A 33 2.44 -7.66 -1.81
CA THR A 33 3.77 -7.05 -1.86
C THR A 33 4.16 -6.79 -3.31
N ILE A 34 4.31 -5.53 -3.68
CA ILE A 34 4.73 -5.12 -5.03
C ILE A 34 6.16 -4.61 -5.05
N LYS A 35 6.84 -4.85 -6.17
CA LYS A 35 8.15 -4.26 -6.50
C LYS A 35 7.92 -3.07 -7.42
N ILE A 36 8.25 -1.87 -6.95
CA ILE A 36 8.18 -0.63 -7.72
C ILE A 36 9.43 0.22 -7.45
N PRO A 37 9.83 1.11 -8.38
CA PRO A 37 10.90 2.07 -8.13
C PRO A 37 10.59 2.96 -6.92
N TYR A 38 11.63 3.32 -6.16
CA TYR A 38 11.45 4.18 -4.99
C TYR A 38 10.86 5.56 -5.35
N ALA A 39 11.18 6.09 -6.52
CA ALA A 39 10.59 7.32 -7.05
C ALA A 39 9.05 7.25 -7.09
N CYS A 40 8.50 6.14 -7.58
CA CYS A 40 7.04 5.95 -7.62
C CYS A 40 6.43 5.86 -6.23
N LYS A 41 7.14 5.22 -5.28
CA LYS A 41 6.72 5.17 -3.88
C LYS A 41 6.63 6.58 -3.27
N LEU A 42 7.63 7.44 -3.50
CA LEU A 42 7.62 8.82 -3.02
C LEU A 42 6.51 9.64 -3.68
N LEU A 43 6.37 9.56 -5.00
CA LEU A 43 5.32 10.26 -5.74
C LEU A 43 3.93 9.96 -5.16
N PHE A 44 3.62 8.70 -4.86
CA PHE A 44 2.33 8.34 -4.27
C PHE A 44 2.14 8.92 -2.87
N GLN A 45 3.20 9.03 -2.08
CA GLN A 45 3.16 9.65 -0.75
C GLN A 45 2.97 11.18 -0.85
N GLU A 46 3.63 11.83 -1.81
CA GLU A 46 3.47 13.25 -2.09
C GLU A 46 2.03 13.57 -2.53
N LEU A 47 1.45 12.77 -3.43
CA LEU A 47 0.04 12.90 -3.82
C LEU A 47 -0.90 12.80 -2.61
N GLN A 48 -0.68 11.81 -1.74
CA GLN A 48 -1.48 11.64 -0.51
C GLN A 48 -1.39 12.86 0.42
N SER A 49 -0.22 13.49 0.52
CA SER A 49 -0.03 14.71 1.31
C SER A 49 -0.79 15.92 0.76
N MET A 50 -1.14 15.89 -0.53
CA MET A 50 -1.94 16.91 -1.23
C MET A 50 -3.44 16.57 -1.28
N ASN A 51 -3.92 15.64 -0.46
CA ASN A 51 -5.30 15.12 -0.47
C ASN A 51 -5.71 14.41 -1.78
N ILE A 52 -4.74 13.94 -2.58
CA ILE A 52 -4.98 13.10 -3.75
C ILE A 52 -4.74 11.65 -3.35
N ILE A 53 -5.75 10.79 -3.47
CA ILE A 53 -5.63 9.38 -3.06
C ILE A 53 -5.30 8.51 -4.28
N PRO A 54 -4.04 8.06 -4.46
CA PRO A 54 -3.68 7.12 -5.52
C PRO A 54 -4.17 5.72 -5.14
N ARG A 55 -5.26 5.26 -5.76
CA ARG A 55 -5.79 3.89 -5.59
C ARG A 55 -5.16 2.98 -6.63
N LEU A 56 -4.30 2.07 -6.18
CA LEU A 56 -3.66 1.08 -7.03
C LEU A 56 -4.62 -0.08 -7.33
N ARG A 57 -4.67 -0.52 -8.58
CA ARG A 57 -5.34 -1.76 -8.97
C ARG A 57 -4.28 -2.80 -9.29
N LEU A 58 -4.36 -3.93 -8.60
CA LEU A 58 -3.52 -5.08 -8.91
C LEU A 58 -4.15 -5.78 -10.11
N ALA A 59 -3.31 -6.14 -11.08
CA ALA A 59 -3.67 -6.99 -12.20
C ALA A 59 -2.67 -8.14 -12.23
N ASP A 60 -3.16 -9.33 -12.55
CA ASP A 60 -2.28 -10.44 -12.91
C ASP A 60 -1.62 -10.16 -14.26
N LEU A 61 -0.43 -10.74 -14.46
CA LEU A 61 0.37 -10.63 -15.68
C LEU A 61 -0.18 -11.49 -16.82
#